data_AF-A0A819RID6-F1
#
_entry.id   AF-A0A819RID6-F1
#
_cell.length_a   1.000
_cell.length_b   1.000
_cell.length_c   1.000
_cell.angle_alpha   90.00
_cell.angle_beta   90.00
_cell.angle_gamma   90.00
#
_symmetry.space_group_name_H-M   'P 1'
#
loop_
_entity.id
_entity.type
_entity.pdbx_description
1 polymer ?
#
loop_
_entity_poly.entity_id
_entity_poly.type
_entity_poly.pdbx_seq_one_letter_code
_entity_poly.pdbx_strand_id
1 'polypeptide(L)'
;MMLFLLLFFLIFGTVVNWYLIRTIDLHTALTAPLLPYLGFMFGAFIAWVCRLNWSHIKTVGIEAGIQNTGIAFMIMYYSFPQPYATKAIVVPLVVAFLTTKPFWLVYMIRSRVIKYKKRKELEKNENLTAKANNNDGKLILENEKPFINDEQNNTKEDYVEMMDVFVK
;
A
#
# COMPACT_ATOMS: atom_id res chain seq x y z
N MET A 1 -17.23 -17.80 -6.13
CA MET A 1 -17.28 -18.77 -5.02
C MET A 1 -16.31 -18.42 -3.88
N MET A 2 -15.00 -18.32 -4.13
CA MET A 2 -14.01 -18.03 -3.07
C MET A 2 -14.19 -16.67 -2.38
N LEU A 3 -14.50 -15.61 -3.14
CA LEU A 3 -14.69 -14.28 -2.57
C LEU A 3 -15.93 -14.21 -1.66
N PHE A 4 -17.00 -14.94 -2.01
CA PHE A 4 -18.20 -15.07 -1.16
C PHE A 4 -17.88 -15.80 0.14
N LEU A 5 -17.16 -16.92 0.08
CA LEU A 5 -16.74 -17.67 1.26
C LEU A 5 -15.85 -16.82 2.17
N LEU A 6 -14.88 -16.10 1.61
CA LEU A 6 -14.01 -15.20 2.36
C LEU A 6 -14.82 -14.11 3.07
N LEU A 7 -15.74 -13.46 2.35
CA LEU A 7 -16.59 -12.42 2.93
C LEU A 7 -17.50 -12.98 4.03
N PHE A 8 -18.05 -14.19 3.83
CA PHE A 8 -18.85 -14.87 4.85
C PHE A 8 -18.04 -15.15 6.12
N PHE A 9 -16.85 -15.76 6.01
CA PHE A 9 -15.99 -16.02 7.18
C PHE A 9 -15.51 -14.74 7.86
N LEU A 10 -15.23 -13.69 7.09
CA LEU A 10 -14.82 -12.40 7.64
C LEU A 10 -15.97 -11.75 8.44
N ILE A 11 -17.17 -11.68 7.87
CA ILE A 11 -18.34 -11.09 8.51
C ILE A 11 -18.75 -11.94 9.71
N PHE A 12 -18.90 -13.25 9.54
CA PHE A 12 -19.25 -14.17 10.61
C PHE A 12 -18.23 -14.14 11.75
N GLY A 13 -16.93 -14.21 11.43
CA GLY A 13 -15.85 -14.11 12.40
C GLY A 13 -15.86 -12.78 13.16
N THR A 14 -16.15 -11.67 12.47
CA THR A 14 -16.26 -10.34 13.10
C THR A 14 -17.47 -10.24 14.03
N VAL A 15 -18.63 -10.77 13.61
CA VAL A 15 -19.87 -10.74 14.41
C VAL A 15 -19.73 -11.61 15.65
N VAL A 16 -19.22 -12.84 15.51
CA VAL A 16 -19.02 -13.77 16.64
C VAL A 16 -18.00 -13.20 17.65
N ASN A 17 -16.94 -12.54 17.15
CA ASN A 17 -15.88 -11.99 17.99
C ASN A 17 -16.04 -10.49 18.28
N TRP A 18 -17.25 -9.95 18.20
CA TRP A 18 -17.53 -8.52 18.43
C TRP A 18 -17.01 -8.04 19.80
N TYR A 19 -17.02 -8.92 20.80
CA TYR A 19 -16.47 -8.65 22.13
C TYR A 19 -14.97 -8.29 22.11
N LEU A 20 -14.18 -8.88 21.22
CA LEU A 20 -12.74 -8.57 21.11
C LEU A 20 -12.51 -7.13 20.65
N ILE A 21 -13.33 -6.65 19.71
CA ILE A 21 -13.23 -5.28 19.18
C ILE A 21 -13.54 -4.25 20.27
N ARG A 22 -14.50 -4.56 21.14
CA ARG A 22 -14.84 -3.71 22.29
C ARG A 22 -13.75 -3.67 23.37
N THR A 23 -12.86 -4.66 23.38
CA THR A 23 -11.73 -4.78 24.33
C THR A 23 -10.49 -4.04 23.83
N ILE A 24 -10.55 -3.38 22.65
CA ILE A 24 -9.43 -2.59 22.12
C ILE A 24 -9.31 -1.27 22.89
N ASP A 25 -8.24 -1.15 23.67
CA ASP A 25 -7.84 0.11 24.27
C ASP A 25 -7.10 1.00 23.26
N LEU A 26 -7.23 2.33 23.43
CA LEU A 26 -6.52 3.31 22.61
C LEU A 26 -4.99 3.14 22.67
N HIS A 27 -4.47 2.78 23.84
CA HIS A 27 -3.05 2.48 24.02
C HIS A 27 -2.59 1.34 23.10
N THR A 28 -3.33 0.23 23.07
CA THR A 28 -3.05 -0.91 22.19
C THR A 28 -3.23 -0.54 20.73
N ALA A 29 -4.22 0.29 20.40
CA ALA A 29 -4.45 0.79 19.05
C ALA A 29 -3.26 1.59 18.49
N LEU A 30 -2.55 2.35 19.33
CA LEU A 30 -1.40 3.16 18.92
C LEU A 30 -0.07 2.40 18.99
N THR A 31 0.09 1.53 19.99
CA THR A 31 1.36 0.81 20.23
C THR A 31 1.50 -0.44 19.38
N ALA A 32 0.42 -1.18 19.12
CA ALA A 32 0.50 -2.42 18.35
C ALA A 32 1.01 -2.20 16.90
N PRO A 33 0.55 -1.17 16.15
CA PRO A 33 1.09 -0.89 14.81
C PRO A 33 2.55 -0.44 14.81
N LEU A 34 3.10 0.01 15.94
CA LEU A 34 4.51 0.37 16.03
C LEU A 34 5.40 -0.85 15.76
N LEU A 35 4.94 -2.06 16.10
CA LEU A 35 5.68 -3.30 15.90
C LEU A 35 6.00 -3.58 14.42
N PRO A 36 5.03 -3.61 13.48
CA PRO A 36 5.33 -3.76 12.05
C PRO A 36 6.11 -2.59 11.48
N TYR A 37 5.92 -1.35 11.95
CA TYR A 37 6.74 -0.22 11.51
C TYR A 37 8.21 -0.36 11.91
N LEU A 38 8.47 -0.84 13.13
CA LEU A 38 9.82 -1.21 13.55
C LEU A 38 10.36 -2.37 12.72
N GLY A 39 9.52 -3.34 12.36
CA GLY A 39 9.89 -4.42 11.43
C GLY A 39 10.34 -3.87 10.06
N PHE A 40 9.60 -2.94 9.47
CA PHE A 40 10.00 -2.28 8.21
C PHE A 40 11.34 -1.55 8.35
N MET A 41 11.49 -0.75 9.41
CA MET A 41 12.70 0.05 9.63
C MET A 41 13.91 -0.82 9.92
N PHE A 42 13.78 -1.80 10.80
CA PHE A 42 14.87 -2.66 11.24
C PHE A 42 15.26 -3.66 10.15
N GLY A 43 14.29 -4.26 9.46
CA GLY A 43 14.56 -5.14 8.32
C GLY A 43 15.29 -4.41 7.19
N ALA A 44 14.82 -3.21 6.82
CA ALA A 44 15.50 -2.39 5.83
C ALA A 44 16.88 -1.92 6.30
N PHE A 45 17.03 -1.55 7.57
CA PHE A 45 18.31 -1.13 8.14
C PHE A 45 19.34 -2.26 8.12
N ILE A 46 18.97 -3.48 8.53
CA ILE A 46 19.85 -4.64 8.46
C ILE A 46 20.25 -4.93 7.02
N ALA A 47 19.28 -4.95 6.09
CA ALA A 47 19.57 -5.19 4.67
C ALA A 47 20.51 -4.13 4.09
N TRP A 48 20.36 -2.86 4.52
CA TRP A 48 21.24 -1.77 4.13
C TRP A 48 22.66 -1.93 4.69
N VAL A 49 22.80 -2.29 5.97
CA VAL A 49 24.11 -2.60 6.59
C VAL A 49 24.80 -3.76 5.87
N CYS A 50 24.04 -4.75 5.44
CA CYS A 50 24.53 -5.87 4.63
C CYS A 50 24.85 -5.50 3.17
N ARG A 51 24.69 -4.23 2.77
CA ARG A 51 24.97 -3.71 1.42
C ARG A 51 24.19 -4.40 0.30
N LEU A 52 22.95 -4.79 0.59
CA LEU A 52 22.08 -5.36 -0.45
C LEU A 52 21.64 -4.27 -1.44
N ASN A 53 21.26 -4.70 -2.64
CA ASN A 53 20.67 -3.80 -3.64
C ASN A 53 19.36 -3.18 -3.12
N TRP A 54 19.04 -1.97 -3.59
CA TRP A 54 17.83 -1.24 -3.20
C TRP A 54 16.53 -2.03 -3.39
N SER A 55 16.47 -2.90 -4.40
CA SER A 55 15.33 -3.80 -4.59
C SER A 55 15.18 -4.76 -3.40
N HIS A 56 16.26 -5.47 -3.04
CA HIS A 56 16.25 -6.42 -1.94
C HIS A 56 16.08 -5.74 -0.57
N ILE A 57 16.62 -4.54 -0.35
CA ILE A 57 16.41 -3.80 0.90
C ILE A 57 14.91 -3.56 1.16
N LYS A 58 14.18 -3.15 0.11
CA LYS A 58 12.73 -2.95 0.20
C LYS A 58 12.01 -4.28 0.49
N THR A 59 12.37 -5.34 -0.22
CA THR A 59 11.77 -6.68 -0.01
C THR A 59 11.98 -7.17 1.42
N VAL A 60 13.21 -7.15 1.93
CA VAL A 60 13.52 -7.61 3.29
C VAL A 60 12.78 -6.77 4.32
N GLY A 61 12.71 -5.44 4.14
CA GLY A 61 11.91 -4.57 5.01
C GLY A 61 10.45 -4.98 5.01
N ILE A 62 9.84 -5.19 3.84
CA ILE A 62 8.43 -5.56 3.71
C ILE A 62 8.14 -6.94 4.32
N GLU A 63 8.97 -7.94 4.07
CA GLU A 63 8.83 -9.28 4.65
C GLU A 63 8.99 -9.29 6.18
N ALA A 64 9.88 -8.45 6.71
CA ALA A 64 10.07 -8.32 8.15
C ALA A 64 8.88 -7.61 8.84
N GLY A 65 8.29 -6.60 8.19
CA GLY A 65 7.17 -5.84 8.76
C GLY A 65 5.80 -6.47 8.53
N ILE A 66 5.55 -7.09 7.37
CA ILE A 66 4.29 -7.80 7.07
C ILE A 66 4.45 -9.27 7.47
N GLN A 67 3.92 -9.61 8.64
CA GLN A 67 3.99 -10.97 9.17
C GLN A 67 2.66 -11.71 9.01
N ASN A 68 2.71 -13.05 9.16
CA ASN A 68 1.50 -13.86 9.20
C ASN A 68 0.74 -13.63 10.52
N THR A 69 -0.21 -12.71 10.46
CA THR A 69 -0.99 -12.30 11.64
C THR A 69 -1.93 -13.41 12.12
N GLY A 70 -2.32 -14.34 11.24
CA GLY A 70 -3.15 -15.50 11.60
C GLY A 70 -2.40 -16.50 12.49
N ILE A 71 -1.13 -16.78 12.18
CA ILE A 71 -0.28 -17.62 13.04
C ILE A 71 -0.03 -16.92 14.37
N ALA A 72 0.30 -15.62 14.35
CA ALA A 72 0.50 -14.85 15.58
C ALA A 72 -0.74 -14.86 16.49
N PHE A 73 -1.94 -14.72 15.90
CA PHE A 73 -3.20 -14.84 16.63
C PHE A 73 -3.33 -16.21 17.31
N MET A 74 -3.10 -17.31 16.57
CA MET A 74 -3.22 -18.66 17.11
C MET A 74 -2.23 -18.92 18.25
N ILE A 75 -0.97 -18.51 18.07
CA ILE A 75 0.06 -18.66 19.11
C ILE A 75 -0.39 -17.91 20.38
N MET A 76 -0.82 -16.65 20.26
CA MET A 76 -1.25 -15.87 21.42
C MET A 76 -2.51 -16.46 22.09
N TYR A 77 -3.44 -16.99 21.31
CA TYR A 77 -4.67 -17.58 21.84
C TYR A 77 -4.40 -18.85 22.66
N TYR A 78 -3.52 -19.74 22.17
CA TYR A 78 -3.24 -21.02 22.82
C TYR A 78 -2.14 -20.96 23.88
N SER A 79 -1.28 -19.94 23.86
CA SER A 79 -0.17 -19.84 24.81
C SER A 79 -0.56 -19.33 26.20
N PHE A 80 -1.73 -18.68 26.32
CA PHE A 80 -2.17 -18.07 27.58
C PHE A 80 -3.46 -18.70 28.10
N PRO A 81 -3.62 -18.84 29.43
CA PRO A 81 -4.91 -19.17 30.01
C PRO A 81 -5.87 -17.96 29.89
N GLN A 82 -7.16 -18.23 29.81
CA GLN A 82 -8.17 -17.17 29.91
C GLN A 82 -8.16 -16.56 31.32
N PRO A 83 -8.33 -15.23 31.47
CA PRO A 83 -8.73 -14.23 30.46
C PRO A 83 -7.56 -13.53 29.73
N TYR A 84 -6.31 -13.90 30.03
CA TYR A 84 -5.13 -13.22 29.46
C TYR A 84 -4.98 -13.45 27.96
N ALA A 85 -5.37 -14.63 27.47
CA ALA A 85 -5.40 -14.93 26.04
C ALA A 85 -6.23 -13.91 25.25
N THR A 86 -7.39 -13.53 25.76
CA THR A 86 -8.27 -12.53 25.13
C THR A 86 -7.58 -11.16 25.00
N LYS A 87 -6.75 -10.75 25.97
CA LYS A 87 -5.99 -9.49 25.87
C LYS A 87 -4.81 -9.62 24.91
N ALA A 88 -4.15 -10.77 24.91
CA ALA A 88 -2.98 -11.07 24.09
C ALA A 88 -3.32 -11.07 22.59
N ILE A 89 -4.45 -11.67 22.19
CA ILE A 89 -4.88 -11.76 20.79
C ILE A 89 -5.33 -10.42 20.18
N VAL A 90 -5.64 -9.42 21.01
CA VAL A 90 -6.01 -8.08 20.53
C VAL A 90 -4.84 -7.42 19.80
N VAL A 91 -3.59 -7.69 20.20
CA VAL A 91 -2.40 -7.10 19.57
C VAL A 91 -2.27 -7.54 18.08
N PRO A 92 -2.22 -8.85 17.74
CA PRO A 92 -2.28 -9.29 16.35
C PRO A 92 -3.51 -8.76 15.59
N LEU A 93 -4.68 -8.74 16.24
CA LEU A 93 -5.90 -8.25 15.60
C LEU A 93 -5.78 -6.78 15.17
N VAL A 94 -5.31 -5.92 16.06
CA VAL A 94 -5.08 -4.49 15.79
C VAL A 94 -4.03 -4.30 14.71
N VAL A 95 -2.95 -5.09 14.74
CA VAL A 95 -1.91 -5.08 13.69
C VAL A 95 -2.52 -5.42 12.33
N ALA A 96 -3.34 -6.46 12.20
CA ALA A 96 -4.00 -6.81 10.94
C ALA A 96 -4.85 -5.65 10.38
N PHE A 97 -5.60 -4.97 11.24
CA PHE A 97 -6.48 -3.89 10.80
C PHE A 97 -5.77 -2.58 10.49
N LEU A 98 -4.70 -2.24 11.22
CA LEU A 98 -4.04 -0.94 11.10
C LEU A 98 -2.85 -0.92 10.16
N THR A 99 -2.20 -2.06 9.90
CA THR A 99 -1.00 -2.11 9.03
C THR A 99 -1.30 -1.80 7.56
N THR A 100 -2.49 -2.18 7.06
CA THR A 100 -2.85 -1.98 5.64
C THR A 100 -3.33 -0.56 5.32
N LYS A 101 -3.90 0.15 6.31
CA LYS A 101 -4.41 1.52 6.17
C LYS A 101 -3.39 2.56 5.68
N PRO A 102 -2.16 2.65 6.22
CA PRO A 102 -1.15 3.61 5.77
C PRO A 102 -0.73 3.36 4.31
N PHE A 103 -0.63 2.10 3.87
CA PHE A 103 -0.30 1.77 2.47
C PHE A 103 -1.38 2.28 1.51
N TRP A 104 -2.65 2.09 1.87
CA TRP A 104 -3.77 2.62 1.10
C TRP A 104 -3.80 4.16 1.09
N LEU A 105 -3.44 4.80 2.20
CA LEU A 105 -3.33 6.25 2.30
C LEU A 105 -2.23 6.79 1.38
N VAL A 106 -1.03 6.20 1.42
CA VAL A 106 0.10 6.59 0.55
C VAL A 106 -0.27 6.40 -0.92
N TYR A 107 -0.90 5.28 -1.28
CA TYR A 107 -1.39 5.02 -2.63
C TYR A 107 -2.37 6.11 -3.08
N MET A 108 -3.38 6.42 -2.26
CA MET A 108 -4.37 7.46 -2.57
C MET A 108 -3.72 8.84 -2.76
N ILE A 109 -2.78 9.24 -1.89
CA ILE A 109 -2.06 10.51 -2.02
C ILE A 109 -1.26 10.53 -3.32
N ARG A 110 -0.48 9.49 -3.60
CA ARG A 110 0.32 9.38 -4.83
C ARG A 110 -0.55 9.49 -6.08
N SER A 111 -1.67 8.76 -6.13
CA SER A 111 -2.60 8.82 -7.27
C SER A 111 -3.20 10.21 -7.46
N ARG A 112 -3.45 10.97 -6.38
CA ARG A 112 -3.95 12.34 -6.48
C ARG A 112 -2.86 13.27 -7.00
N VAL A 113 -1.65 13.20 -6.45
CA VAL A 113 -0.51 14.04 -6.88
C VAL A 113 -0.20 13.85 -8.36
N ILE A 114 -0.16 12.60 -8.85
CA ILE A 114 0.07 12.30 -10.27
C ILE A 114 -1.02 12.91 -11.15
N LYS A 115 -2.30 12.76 -10.77
CA LYS A 115 -3.42 13.37 -11.51
C LYS A 115 -3.35 14.90 -11.53
N TYR A 116 -2.95 15.53 -10.43
CA TYR A 116 -2.75 16.97 -10.37
C TYR A 116 -1.60 17.42 -11.28
N LYS A 117 -0.46 16.72 -11.27
CA LYS A 117 0.68 17.05 -12.12
C LYS A 117 0.33 16.92 -13.61
N LYS A 118 -0.36 15.84 -13.98
CA LYS A 118 -0.82 15.60 -15.36
C LYS A 118 -1.79 16.68 -15.85
N ARG A 119 -2.73 17.12 -15.01
CA ARG A 119 -3.64 18.24 -15.35
C ARG A 119 -2.89 19.55 -15.59
N LYS A 120 -1.92 19.87 -14.73
CA LYS A 120 -1.13 21.10 -14.87
C LYS A 120 -0.23 21.10 -16.11
N GLU A 121 0.31 19.94 -16.50
CA GLU A 121 1.09 19.80 -17.74
C GLU A 121 0.21 19.93 -18.99
N LEU A 122 -1.02 19.39 -18.98
CA LEU A 122 -2.00 19.56 -20.05
C LEU A 122 -2.41 21.04 -20.22
N GLU A 123 -2.76 21.72 -19.13
CA GLU A 123 -3.10 23.15 -19.14
C GLU A 123 -1.93 24.02 -19.62
N LYS A 124 -0.69 23.68 -19.25
CA LYS A 124 0.50 24.43 -19.70
C LYS A 124 0.73 24.27 -21.21
N ASN A 125 0.55 23.06 -21.73
CA ASN A 125 0.73 22.77 -23.16
C ASN A 125 -0.37 23.43 -24.01
N GLU A 126 -1.62 23.42 -23.55
CA GLU A 126 -2.75 24.10 -24.20
C GLU A 126 -2.56 25.62 -24.27
N ASN A 127 -2.06 26.23 -23.20
CA ASN A 127 -1.76 27.68 -23.20
C ASN A 127 -0.58 28.04 -24.10
N LEU A 128 0.39 27.13 -24.30
CA LEU A 128 1.52 27.33 -25.21
C LEU A 128 1.07 27.24 -26.68
N THR A 129 0.26 26.24 -27.03
CA THR A 129 -0.31 26.10 -28.39
C THR A 129 -1.27 27.25 -28.73
N ALA A 130 -2.09 27.71 -27.77
CA ALA A 130 -2.95 28.87 -27.95
C ALA A 130 -2.17 30.19 -28.17
N LYS A 131 -1.01 30.37 -27.51
CA LYS A 131 -0.13 31.52 -27.75
C LYS A 131 0.59 31.45 -29.10
N ALA A 132 1.03 30.27 -29.53
CA ALA A 132 1.67 30.07 -30.83
C ALA A 132 0.70 30.41 -31.98
N ASN A 133 -0.56 29.95 -31.89
CA ASN A 133 -1.59 30.20 -32.91
C ASN A 133 -2.01 31.68 -33.03
N ASN A 134 -1.86 32.49 -31.96
CA ASN A 134 -2.20 33.91 -31.99
C ASN A 134 -1.10 34.81 -32.58
N ASN A 135 0.15 34.36 -32.57
CA ASN A 135 1.28 35.15 -33.07
C ASN A 135 1.54 34.93 -34.57
N ASP A 136 1.14 33.77 -35.10
CA ASP A 136 1.49 33.35 -36.46
C ASP A 136 0.22 33.13 -37.29
N GLY A 137 -0.31 34.22 -37.83
CA GLY A 137 -1.35 34.18 -38.86
C GLY A 137 -0.86 33.63 -40.22
N LYS A 138 0.01 32.61 -40.25
CA LYS A 138 0.30 31.77 -41.42
C LYS A 138 1.26 30.61 -41.06
N LEU A 139 0.76 29.37 -41.21
CA LEU A 139 1.45 28.11 -41.60
C LEU A 139 1.03 26.89 -40.75
N ILE A 140 -0.12 26.34 -41.14
CA ILE A 140 -0.44 24.92 -41.41
C ILE A 140 0.47 23.85 -40.77
N LEU A 141 -0.18 23.01 -39.96
CA LEU A 141 -0.06 21.54 -39.85
C LEU A 141 1.31 20.92 -40.15
N GLU A 142 2.02 20.48 -39.11
CA GLU A 142 2.86 19.29 -39.22
C GLU A 142 2.98 18.64 -37.83
N ASN A 143 2.65 17.35 -37.77
CA ASN A 143 2.85 16.41 -36.66
C ASN A 143 1.72 16.26 -35.63
N GLU A 144 0.55 15.81 -36.08
CA GLU A 144 -0.14 14.75 -35.34
C GLU A 144 0.81 13.54 -35.28
N LYS A 145 1.56 13.38 -34.19
CA LYS A 145 1.94 12.05 -33.73
C LYS A 145 0.99 11.70 -32.58
N PRO A 146 0.20 10.62 -32.68
CA PRO A 146 -0.73 10.26 -31.63
C PRO A 146 0.05 10.05 -30.33
N PHE A 147 -0.32 10.81 -29.30
CA PHE A 147 0.20 10.74 -27.93
C PHE A 147 -0.19 9.42 -27.20
N ILE A 148 -0.59 8.41 -27.96
CA ILE A 148 -0.98 7.08 -27.51
C ILE A 148 0.18 6.13 -27.82
N ASN A 149 1.35 6.29 -27.20
CA ASN A 149 2.38 5.23 -27.22
C ASN A 149 3.28 5.26 -25.98
N ASP A 150 3.47 6.41 -25.32
CA ASP A 150 4.27 6.48 -24.09
C ASP A 150 3.49 6.03 -22.84
N GLU A 151 2.16 6.18 -22.86
CA GLU A 151 1.31 5.76 -21.74
C GLU A 151 1.20 4.23 -21.64
N GLN A 152 1.31 3.50 -22.77
CA GLN A 152 1.26 2.03 -22.73
C GLN A 152 2.60 1.41 -22.34
N ASN A 153 3.73 2.04 -22.66
CA ASN A 153 5.05 1.56 -22.24
C ASN A 153 5.34 1.85 -20.77
N ASN A 154 5.04 3.06 -20.28
CA ASN A 154 5.33 3.43 -18.90
C ASN A 154 4.41 2.71 -17.90
N THR A 155 3.13 2.53 -18.25
CA THR A 155 2.21 1.76 -17.38
C THR A 155 2.52 0.25 -17.43
N LYS A 156 2.96 -0.29 -18.57
CA LYS A 156 3.44 -1.69 -18.62
C LYS A 156 4.73 -1.87 -17.83
N GLU A 157 5.67 -0.93 -17.89
CA GLU A 157 6.89 -0.98 -17.08
C GLU A 157 6.57 -0.90 -15.58
N ASP A 158 5.68 0.00 -15.14
CA ASP A 158 5.26 0.11 -13.74
C ASP A 158 4.46 -1.13 -13.26
N TYR A 159 3.59 -1.72 -14.11
CA TYR A 159 2.88 -2.97 -13.76
C TYR A 159 3.79 -4.19 -13.78
N VAL A 160 4.76 -4.26 -14.70
CA VAL A 160 5.76 -5.34 -14.75
C VAL A 160 6.72 -5.22 -13.56
N GLU A 161 7.15 -4.01 -13.19
CA GLU A 161 7.99 -3.77 -12.01
C GLU A 161 7.22 -4.07 -10.70
N MET A 162 5.92 -3.79 -10.66
CA MET A 162 5.06 -4.18 -9.53
C MET A 162 4.77 -5.69 -9.50
N MET A 163 4.50 -6.34 -10.64
CA MET A 163 4.30 -7.79 -10.70
C MET A 163 5.58 -8.57 -10.41
N ASP A 164 6.75 -8.09 -10.84
CA ASP A 164 8.05 -8.69 -10.51
C ASP A 164 8.39 -8.59 -9.01
N VAL A 165 7.82 -7.62 -8.29
CA VAL A 165 7.92 -7.49 -6.83
C VAL A 165 6.95 -8.42 -6.09
N PHE A 166 5.88 -8.90 -6.74
CA PHE A 166 4.88 -9.79 -6.13
C PHE A 166 4.97 -11.26 -6.59
N VAL A 167 5.74 -11.58 -7.65
CA VAL A 167 5.83 -12.92 -8.27
C VAL A 167 7.19 -13.60 -8.06
N LYS A 168 8.11 -13.01 -7.30
CA LYS A 168 9.30 -13.70 -6.77
C LYS A 168 9.16 -13.96 -5.29
#